data_AF-A0A2Z6CM02-F1
#
_entry.id   AF-A0A2Z6CM02-F1
#
_cell.length_a   1.000
_cell.length_b   1.000
_cell.length_c   1.000
_cell.angle_alpha   90.00
_cell.angle_beta   90.00
_cell.angle_gamma   90.00
#
_symmetry.space_group_name_H-M   'P 1'
#
loop_
_entity.id
_entity.type
_entity.pdbx_description
1 polymer ?
#
loop_
_entity_poly.entity_id
_entity_poly.type
_entity_poly.pdbx_seq_one_letter_code
_entity_poly.pdbx_strand_id
1 'polypeptide(L)'
;MDFSNKPQVNNSLLNQLRNQLDVLEIRDDKLARLLCKIIPAHCPFERNISILGRTLFRIPPLCKLNPLYEQVVGLRFKCLIYLADECGEDVTKYC
;
A
#
# COMPACT_ATOMS: atom_id res chain seq x y z
N MET A 1 -11.59 -6.97 -44.39
CA MET A 1 -12.14 -6.53 -43.10
C MET A 1 -11.15 -6.96 -42.06
N ASP A 2 -10.35 -6.01 -41.62
CA ASP A 2 -9.02 -6.26 -41.06
C ASP A 2 -9.08 -6.77 -39.62
N PHE A 3 -8.47 -7.93 -39.41
CA PHE A 3 -8.12 -8.44 -38.09
C PHE A 3 -6.98 -7.59 -37.52
N SER A 4 -7.33 -6.45 -36.93
CA SER A 4 -6.40 -5.64 -36.16
C SER A 4 -6.06 -6.37 -34.86
N ASN A 5 -5.02 -7.20 -34.91
CA ASN A 5 -4.36 -7.78 -33.75
C ASN A 5 -3.74 -6.65 -32.92
N LYS A 6 -4.46 -6.20 -31.89
CA LYS A 6 -3.92 -5.26 -30.89
C LYS A 6 -3.18 -6.08 -29.81
N PRO A 7 -1.86 -5.93 -29.64
CA PRO A 7 -1.16 -6.64 -28.57
C PRO A 7 -1.62 -6.09 -27.22
N GLN A 8 -2.33 -6.91 -26.45
CA GLN A 8 -2.80 -6.61 -25.09
C GLN A 8 -1.72 -7.01 -24.07
N VAL A 9 -0.54 -6.37 -24.11
CA VAL A 9 0.66 -6.79 -23.34
C VAL A 9 0.99 -5.76 -22.25
N ASN A 10 0.01 -5.36 -21.42
CA ASN A 10 0.24 -4.31 -20.43
C ASN A 10 -0.49 -4.55 -19.09
N ASN A 11 -1.62 -5.28 -19.10
CA ASN A 11 -2.42 -5.54 -17.90
C ASN A 11 -2.15 -6.90 -17.25
N SER A 12 -1.59 -7.87 -18.00
CA SER A 12 -1.36 -9.22 -17.47
C SER A 12 -0.31 -9.24 -16.35
N LEU A 13 0.83 -8.55 -16.54
CA LEU A 13 1.90 -8.50 -15.55
C LEU A 13 1.46 -7.79 -14.26
N LEU A 14 0.79 -6.65 -14.37
CA LEU A 14 0.25 -5.93 -13.20
C LEU A 14 -0.78 -6.77 -12.45
N ASN A 15 -1.66 -7.48 -13.17
CA ASN A 15 -2.64 -8.37 -12.55
C ASN A 15 -1.97 -9.59 -11.89
N GLN A 16 -0.92 -10.14 -12.49
CA GLN A 16 -0.12 -11.19 -11.86
C GLN A 16 0.53 -10.68 -10.58
N LEU A 17 1.16 -9.50 -10.59
CA LEU A 17 1.74 -8.89 -9.39
C LEU A 17 0.70 -8.63 -8.31
N ARG A 18 -0.51 -8.16 -8.68
CA ARG A 18 -1.62 -8.01 -7.74
C ARG A 18 -1.94 -9.32 -7.05
N ASN A 19 -2.19 -10.37 -7.84
CA ASN A 19 -2.52 -11.69 -7.32
C ASN A 19 -1.40 -12.25 -6.43
N GLN A 20 -0.12 -12.04 -6.80
CA GLN A 20 1.02 -12.47 -6.00
C GLN A 20 1.06 -11.76 -4.64
N LEU A 21 0.81 -10.44 -4.58
CA LEU A 21 0.73 -9.69 -3.32
C LEU A 21 -0.49 -10.10 -2.49
N ASP A 22 -1.61 -10.39 -3.14
CA ASP A 22 -2.86 -10.79 -2.46
C ASP A 22 -2.72 -12.17 -1.79
N VAL A 23 -1.97 -13.11 -2.37
CA VAL A 23 -1.73 -14.45 -1.77
C VAL A 23 -0.48 -14.50 -0.88
N LEU A 24 0.33 -13.43 -0.83
CA LEU A 24 1.53 -13.39 -0.02
C LEU A 24 1.17 -13.52 1.47
N GLU A 25 1.74 -14.51 2.13
CA GLU A 25 1.66 -14.71 3.58
C GLU A 25 2.93 -14.20 4.25
N ILE A 26 2.78 -13.52 5.38
CA ILE A 26 3.89 -12.99 6.18
C ILE A 26 4.25 -14.02 7.24
N ARG A 27 5.51 -14.45 7.27
CA ARG A 27 6.03 -15.46 8.22
C ARG A 27 7.39 -15.07 8.83
N ASP A 28 7.83 -13.85 8.57
CA ASP A 28 9.10 -13.31 9.04
C ASP A 28 8.83 -12.01 9.79
N ASP A 29 9.24 -11.99 11.06
CA ASP A 29 9.00 -10.90 11.99
C ASP A 29 9.84 -9.65 11.65
N LYS A 30 11.07 -9.82 11.17
CA LYS A 30 11.93 -8.71 10.72
C LYS A 30 11.33 -8.06 9.47
N LEU A 31 10.88 -8.87 8.52
CA LEU A 31 10.22 -8.37 7.32
C LEU A 31 8.91 -7.65 7.68
N ALA A 32 8.08 -8.24 8.53
CA ALA A 32 6.82 -7.63 8.97
C ALA A 32 7.05 -6.26 9.62
N ARG A 33 8.01 -6.15 10.54
CA ARG A 33 8.36 -4.87 11.19
C ARG A 33 8.91 -3.85 10.19
N LEU A 34 9.70 -4.28 9.22
CA LEU A 34 10.24 -3.40 8.18
C LEU A 34 9.11 -2.85 7.30
N LEU A 35 8.20 -3.70 6.85
CA LEU A 35 7.05 -3.32 6.03
C LEU A 35 6.11 -2.37 6.80
N CYS A 36 5.85 -2.63 8.08
CA CYS A 36 5.10 -1.73 8.95
C CYS A 36 5.79 -0.38 9.20
N LYS A 37 7.10 -0.25 8.99
CA LYS A 37 7.81 1.03 9.08
C LYS A 37 7.83 1.78 7.75
N ILE A 38 7.93 1.06 6.64
CA ILE A 38 8.07 1.66 5.30
C ILE A 38 6.70 2.04 4.72
N ILE A 39 5.68 1.19 4.87
CA ILE A 39 4.36 1.45 4.32
C ILE A 39 3.62 2.34 5.32
N PRO A 40 3.23 3.58 4.98
CA PRO A 40 2.62 4.50 5.94
C PRO A 40 1.18 4.07 6.31
N ALA A 41 0.75 4.39 7.54
CA ALA A 41 -0.62 4.14 8.01
C ALA A 41 -1.67 5.06 7.35
N HIS A 42 -1.23 6.25 6.94
CA HIS A 42 -2.05 7.26 6.28
C HIS A 42 -1.48 7.60 4.91
N CYS A 43 -2.27 8.27 4.08
CA CYS A 43 -1.85 8.66 2.75
C CYS A 43 -0.75 9.74 2.82
N PRO A 44 0.50 9.49 2.41
CA PRO A 44 1.59 10.47 2.51
C PRO A 44 1.40 11.70 1.60
N PHE A 45 0.53 11.59 0.60
CA PHE A 45 0.22 12.71 -0.29
C PHE A 45 -0.77 13.70 0.31
N GLU A 46 -1.63 13.25 1.23
CA GLU A 46 -2.60 14.12 1.87
C GLU A 46 -1.91 15.02 2.89
N ARG A 47 -1.97 16.33 2.68
CA ARG A 47 -1.37 17.32 3.59
C ARG A 47 -1.99 18.70 3.39
N ASN A 48 -2.00 19.47 4.49
CA ASN A 48 -2.39 20.87 4.46
C ASN A 48 -1.14 21.74 4.29
N ILE A 49 -1.19 22.69 3.36
CA ILE A 49 -0.13 23.68 3.16
C ILE A 49 -0.59 24.98 3.80
N SER A 50 0.05 25.38 4.90
CA SER A 50 -0.29 26.58 5.66
C SER A 50 0.86 27.57 5.73
N ILE A 51 0.55 28.86 5.58
CA ILE A 51 1.50 29.98 5.73
C ILE A 51 0.94 30.93 6.78
N LEU A 52 1.76 31.35 7.75
CA LEU A 52 1.35 32.24 8.85
C LEU A 52 0.10 31.73 9.61
N GLY A 53 -0.02 30.41 9.79
CA GLY A 53 -1.15 29.79 10.49
C GLY A 53 -2.47 29.75 9.68
N ARG A 54 -2.46 30.18 8.42
CA ARG A 54 -3.63 30.09 7.52
C ARG A 54 -3.38 29.01 6.47
N THR A 55 -4.30 28.06 6.34
CA THR A 55 -4.25 27.04 5.27
C THR A 55 -4.46 27.70 3.92
N LEU A 56 -3.47 27.58 3.04
CA LEU A 56 -3.55 28.08 1.66
C LEU A 56 -4.33 27.11 0.78
N PHE A 57 -3.99 25.81 0.84
CA PHE A 57 -4.71 24.74 0.17
C PHE A 57 -4.42 23.38 0.81
N ARG A 58 -5.31 22.41 0.55
CA ARG A 58 -5.18 21.01 0.97
C ARG A 58 -4.92 20.12 -0.23
N ILE A 59 -3.91 19.27 -0.14
CA ILE A 59 -3.67 18.21 -1.13
C ILE A 59 -4.59 17.03 -0.74
N PRO A 60 -5.46 16.56 -1.64
CA PRO A 60 -6.36 15.45 -1.35
C PRO A 60 -5.59 14.11 -1.22
N PRO A 61 -6.24 13.05 -0.73
CA PRO A 61 -5.64 11.71 -0.68
C PRO A 61 -5.45 11.14 -2.10
N LEU A 62 -4.25 11.31 -2.65
CA LEU A 62 -3.89 10.85 -4.00
C LEU A 62 -3.32 9.44 -4.05
N CYS A 63 -3.32 8.70 -2.93
CA CYS A 63 -2.64 7.41 -2.83
C CYS A 63 -3.23 6.31 -3.72
N LYS A 64 -4.52 6.42 -4.08
CA LYS A 64 -5.18 5.48 -5.00
C LYS A 64 -4.77 5.63 -6.47
N LEU A 65 -3.95 6.62 -6.81
CA LEU A 65 -3.33 6.71 -8.14
C LEU A 65 -2.35 5.55 -8.38
N ASN A 66 -1.79 4.96 -7.32
CA ASN A 66 -0.96 3.77 -7.43
C ASN A 66 -1.83 2.54 -7.79
N PRO A 67 -1.58 1.85 -8.91
CA PRO A 67 -2.35 0.67 -9.33
C PRO A 67 -2.31 -0.52 -8.36
N LEU A 68 -1.37 -0.53 -7.41
CA LEU A 68 -1.19 -1.56 -6.38
C LEU A 68 -1.50 -1.05 -4.96
N TYR A 69 -2.16 0.10 -4.82
CA TYR A 69 -2.41 0.73 -3.52
C TYR A 69 -3.09 -0.22 -2.52
N GLU A 70 -4.18 -0.87 -2.93
CA GLU A 70 -4.95 -1.76 -2.06
C GLU A 70 -4.12 -2.98 -1.63
N GLN A 71 -3.32 -3.54 -2.53
CA GLN A 71 -2.41 -4.65 -2.23
C GLN A 71 -1.35 -4.25 -1.19
N VAL A 72 -0.76 -3.05 -1.32
CA VAL A 72 0.28 -2.56 -0.40
C VAL A 72 -0.31 -2.27 0.98
N VAL A 73 -1.49 -1.66 1.06
CA VAL A 73 -2.19 -1.45 2.33
C VAL A 73 -2.61 -2.79 2.96
N GLY A 74 -3.12 -3.72 2.15
CA GLY A 74 -3.43 -5.08 2.59
C GLY A 74 -2.20 -5.83 3.12
N LEU A 75 -1.05 -5.68 2.48
CA LEU A 75 0.22 -6.25 2.93
C LEU A 75 0.62 -5.71 4.31
N ARG A 76 0.50 -4.39 4.50
CA ARG A 76 0.74 -3.76 5.82
C ARG A 76 -0.21 -4.32 6.88
N PHE A 77 -1.49 -4.46 6.55
CA PHE A 77 -2.46 -5.03 7.48
C PHE A 77 -2.13 -6.47 7.87
N LYS A 78 -1.73 -7.32 6.91
CA LYS A 78 -1.24 -8.68 7.18
C LYS A 78 -0.01 -8.68 8.10
N CYS A 79 0.92 -7.74 7.90
CA CYS A 79 2.09 -7.61 8.79
C CYS A 79 1.69 -7.23 10.21
N LEU A 80 0.73 -6.32 10.38
CA LEU A 80 0.23 -5.91 11.70
C LEU A 80 -0.45 -7.09 12.41
N ILE A 81 -1.31 -7.84 11.71
CA ILE A 81 -1.94 -9.06 12.26
C ILE A 81 -0.89 -10.07 12.69
N TYR A 82 0.07 -10.40 11.82
CA TYR A 82 1.13 -11.35 12.14
C TYR A 82 1.93 -10.93 13.38
N LEU A 83 2.28 -9.64 13.50
CA LEU A 83 3.01 -9.14 14.66
C LEU A 83 2.16 -9.17 15.94
N ALA A 84 0.87 -8.86 15.86
CA ALA A 84 -0.02 -8.87 17.01
C ALA A 84 -0.36 -10.30 17.48
N ASP A 85 -0.81 -11.16 16.56
CA ASP A 85 -1.40 -12.45 16.87
C ASP A 85 -0.34 -13.56 17.02
N GLU A 86 0.67 -13.59 16.14
CA GLU A 86 1.70 -14.64 16.17
C GLU A 86 2.92 -14.24 17.01
N CYS A 87 3.35 -12.98 16.94
CA CYS A 87 4.52 -12.50 17.70
C CYS A 87 4.16 -11.90 19.08
N GLY A 88 2.88 -11.62 19.35
CA GLY A 88 2.45 -10.99 20.60
C GLY A 88 2.97 -9.56 20.80
N GLU A 89 3.30 -8.86 19.71
CA GLU A 89 3.90 -7.52 19.73
C GLU A 89 2.82 -6.44 19.83
N ASP A 90 3.06 -5.39 20.64
CA ASP A 90 2.18 -4.21 20.63
C ASP A 90 2.36 -3.43 19.32
N VAL A 91 1.34 -3.50 18.47
CA VAL A 91 1.33 -2.90 17.14
C VAL A 91 0.88 -1.43 17.13
N THR A 92 0.41 -0.88 18.25
CA THR A 92 -0.02 0.53 18.34
C THR A 92 1.10 1.51 17.98
N LYS A 93 2.36 1.12 18.19
CA LYS A 93 3.55 1.89 17.77
C LYS A 93 3.69 2.07 16.27
N TYR A 94 2.90 1.36 15.46
CA TYR A 94 2.88 1.50 14.01
C TYR A 94 1.69 2.34 13.53
N CYS A 95 0.71 2.68 14.37
CA CYS A 95 -0.52 3.38 14.01
C CYS A 95 -0.33 4.90 13.93
#